data_AF-A0A382U6K8-F1
#
_entry.id   AF-A0A382U6K8-F1
#
_cell.length_a   1.000
_cell.length_b   1.000
_cell.length_c   1.000
_cell.angle_alpha   90.00
_cell.angle_beta   90.00
_cell.angle_gamma   90.00
#
_symmetry.space_group_name_H-M   'P 1'
#
loop_
_entity.id
_entity.type
_entity.pdbx_description
1 polymer ?
#
loop_
_entity_poly.entity_id
_entity_poly.type
_entity_poly.pdbx_seq_one_letter_code
_entity_poly.pdbx_strand_id
1 'polypeptide(L)'
;MKKLLIIAATLAAFSSIKAQDDMDISMEVGYQSKYVFRGIGLADESMTVSIDAAFEDAYLGMWTNQPITGNIDNEFDFYGGMGFDVAEGISMDVGGTLYYYPESGPGTSTFELYAGF
;
A
#
# COMPACT_ATOMS: atom_id res chain seq x y z
N MET A 1 -23.27 12.88 -1.30
CA MET A 1 -23.17 13.71 -0.08
C MET A 1 -23.02 12.87 1.20
N LYS A 2 -23.94 11.94 1.53
CA LYS A 2 -23.79 11.10 2.75
C LYS A 2 -22.53 10.20 2.75
N LYS A 3 -22.18 9.61 1.60
CA LYS A 3 -20.96 8.78 1.45
C LYS A 3 -19.65 9.60 1.58
N LEU A 4 -19.63 10.82 1.01
CA LEU A 4 -18.51 11.76 1.11
C LEU A 4 -18.29 12.29 2.54
N LEU A 5 -19.37 12.53 3.29
CA LEU A 5 -19.29 12.93 4.70
C LEU A 5 -18.76 11.82 5.62
N ILE A 6 -19.02 10.55 5.28
CA ILE A 6 -18.49 9.40 6.04
C ILE A 6 -16.98 9.25 5.81
N ILE A 7 -16.50 9.43 4.57
CA ILE A 7 -15.08 9.32 4.21
C ILE A 7 -14.25 10.45 4.86
N ALA A 8 -14.77 11.68 4.87
CA ALA A 8 -14.10 12.82 5.51
C ALA A 8 -14.05 12.70 7.05
N ALA A 9 -15.05 12.06 7.67
CA ALA A 9 -15.07 11.84 9.11
C ALA A 9 -14.10 10.74 9.57
N THR A 10 -13.79 9.74 8.72
CA THR A 10 -12.75 8.74 9.01
C THR A 10 -11.34 9.28 8.80
N LEU A 11 -11.12 10.14 7.80
CA LEU A 11 -9.79 10.73 7.53
C LEU A 11 -9.19 11.50 8.73
N ALA A 12 -10.04 12.12 9.55
CA ALA A 12 -9.63 12.95 10.68
C ALA A 12 -9.26 12.16 11.95
N ALA A 13 -9.38 10.83 11.95
CA ALA A 13 -9.17 9.98 13.14
C ALA A 13 -7.84 9.19 13.13
N PHE A 14 -7.01 9.31 12.09
CA PHE A 14 -5.77 8.53 11.97
C PHE A 14 -4.58 9.24 12.63
N SER A 15 -4.67 9.42 13.95
CA SER A 15 -3.46 9.55 14.77
C SER A 15 -2.89 8.14 14.99
N SER A 16 -1.59 7.96 14.73
CA SER A 16 -0.85 6.70 14.89
C SER A 16 -1.35 5.91 16.10
N ILE A 17 -1.83 4.68 15.85
CA ILE A 17 -2.12 3.75 16.94
C ILE A 17 -0.77 3.26 17.44
N LYS A 18 -0.36 3.77 18.62
CA LYS A 18 0.78 3.22 19.34
C LYS A 18 0.45 1.77 19.69
N ALA A 19 0.97 0.82 18.91
CA ALA A 19 1.06 -0.56 19.36
C ALA A 19 2.16 -0.66 20.43
N GLN A 20 2.35 -1.85 21.01
CA GLN A 20 3.41 -2.15 21.99
C GLN A 20 4.76 -1.54 21.55
N ASP A 21 5.63 -1.12 22.48
CA ASP A 21 6.80 -0.23 22.25
C ASP A 21 7.68 -0.51 21.01
N ASP A 22 7.62 -1.73 20.45
CA ASP A 22 8.42 -2.18 19.31
C ASP A 22 7.65 -2.27 17.97
N MET A 23 6.35 -1.91 17.93
CA MET A 23 5.53 -1.98 16.71
C MET A 23 4.93 -0.62 16.35
N ASP A 24 5.23 -0.14 15.14
CA ASP A 24 4.68 1.09 14.58
C ASP A 24 3.65 0.77 13.50
N ILE A 25 2.42 1.30 13.64
CA ILE A 25 1.35 1.14 12.66
C ILE A 25 1.00 2.51 12.06
N SER A 26 0.99 2.60 10.73
CA SER A 26 0.54 3.77 9.98
C SER A 26 -0.55 3.44 8.98
N MET A 27 -1.36 4.45 8.64
CA MET A 27 -2.40 4.35 7.62
C MET A 27 -2.37 5.62 6.78
N GLU A 28 -2.50 5.48 5.46
CA GLU A 28 -2.60 6.60 4.52
C GLU A 28 -3.88 6.50 3.70
N VAL A 29 -4.47 7.65 3.35
CA VAL A 29 -5.57 7.72 2.38
C VAL A 29 -5.26 8.82 1.37
N GLY A 30 -5.35 8.50 0.08
CA GLY A 30 -5.06 9.41 -1.02
C GLY A 30 -6.19 9.52 -2.03
N TYR A 31 -6.15 10.58 -2.84
CA TYR A 31 -7.01 10.78 -4.01
C TYR A 31 -6.13 11.08 -5.22
N GLN A 32 -6.24 10.25 -6.25
CA GLN A 32 -5.46 10.39 -7.47
C GLN A 32 -6.34 10.92 -8.59
N SER A 33 -5.92 12.01 -9.24
CA SER A 33 -6.56 12.56 -10.45
C SER A 33 -6.15 11.85 -11.73
N LYS A 34 -5.20 10.92 -11.63
CA LYS A 34 -4.86 9.88 -12.61
C LYS A 34 -4.02 8.81 -11.92
N TYR A 35 -4.41 7.55 -12.05
CA TYR A 35 -3.62 6.44 -11.56
C TYR A 35 -2.91 5.72 -12.71
N VAL A 36 -1.58 5.71 -12.65
CA VAL A 36 -0.71 5.06 -13.62
C VAL A 36 0.17 4.07 -12.88
N PHE A 37 0.09 2.81 -13.29
CA PHE A 37 0.92 1.75 -12.76
C PHE A 37 1.83 1.21 -13.86
N ARG A 38 3.15 1.20 -13.61
CA ARG A 38 4.17 0.73 -14.57
C ARG A 38 4.02 1.32 -15.99
N GLY A 39 3.61 2.58 -16.08
CA GLY A 39 3.40 3.30 -17.34
C GLY A 39 2.05 3.08 -18.01
N ILE A 40 1.17 2.26 -17.43
CA ILE A 40 -0.19 1.99 -17.92
C ILE A 40 -1.18 2.74 -17.04
N GLY A 41 -2.06 3.55 -17.64
CA GLY A 41 -3.17 4.18 -16.91
C GLY A 41 -4.21 3.14 -16.52
N LEU A 42 -4.43 2.95 -15.21
CA LEU A 42 -5.39 1.98 -14.67
C LEU A 42 -6.70 2.64 -14.18
N ALA A 43 -6.65 3.93 -13.83
CA ALA A 43 -7.84 4.73 -13.51
C ALA A 43 -7.63 6.22 -13.85
N ASP A 44 -8.72 6.93 -14.17
CA ASP A 44 -8.71 8.40 -14.29
C ASP A 44 -8.84 9.06 -12.92
N GLU A 45 -9.85 8.74 -12.11
CA GLU A 45 -9.94 9.20 -10.73
C GLU A 45 -9.96 7.98 -9.80
N SER A 46 -9.23 8.02 -8.68
CA SER A 46 -9.22 6.91 -7.72
C SER A 46 -8.97 7.36 -6.28
N MET A 47 -9.35 6.51 -5.34
CA MET A 47 -8.94 6.61 -3.94
C MET A 47 -7.91 5.54 -3.63
N THR A 48 -6.89 5.89 -2.86
CA THR A 48 -5.90 4.94 -2.36
C THR A 48 -6.00 4.81 -0.85
N VAL A 49 -5.71 3.63 -0.33
CA VAL A 49 -5.59 3.39 1.11
C VAL A 49 -4.37 2.51 1.36
N SER A 50 -3.54 2.84 2.34
CA SER A 50 -2.50 1.95 2.85
C SER A 50 -2.65 1.70 4.34
N ILE A 51 -2.19 0.52 4.77
CA ILE A 51 -1.95 0.18 6.17
C ILE A 51 -0.60 -0.49 6.22
N ASP A 52 0.26 -0.01 7.11
CA ASP A 52 1.65 -0.43 7.25
C ASP A 52 1.92 -0.76 8.70
N ALA A 53 2.66 -1.84 8.94
CA ALA A 53 3.18 -2.20 10.25
C ALA A 53 4.68 -2.48 10.15
N ALA A 54 5.46 -1.81 11.00
CA ALA A 54 6.90 -2.03 11.16
C ALA A 54 7.17 -2.59 12.56
N PHE A 55 8.08 -3.55 12.65
CA PHE A 55 8.52 -4.18 13.89
C PHE A 55 9.99 -4.57 13.77
N GLU A 56 10.85 -3.93 14.57
CA GLU A 56 12.31 -4.09 14.49
C GLU A 56 12.81 -3.89 13.04
N ASP A 57 13.48 -4.90 12.48
CA ASP A 57 14.00 -4.92 11.12
C ASP A 57 12.95 -5.33 10.08
N ALA A 58 11.73 -5.69 10.48
CA ALA A 58 10.70 -6.25 9.60
C ALA A 58 9.54 -5.28 9.34
N TYR A 59 8.89 -5.42 8.19
CA TYR A 59 7.66 -4.72 7.87
C TYR A 59 6.69 -5.57 7.07
N LEU A 60 5.41 -5.22 7.18
CA LEU A 60 4.33 -5.73 6.34
C LEU A 60 3.35 -4.61 6.06
N GLY A 61 2.72 -4.65 4.91
CA GLY A 61 1.71 -3.66 4.55
C GLY A 61 0.75 -4.15 3.48
N MET A 62 -0.33 -3.40 3.37
CA MET A 62 -1.31 -3.53 2.31
C MET A 62 -1.60 -2.15 1.76
N TRP A 63 -1.54 -2.03 0.44
CA TRP A 63 -1.97 -0.87 -0.28
C TRP A 63 -3.10 -1.25 -1.23
N THR A 64 -4.01 -0.31 -1.50
CA THR A 64 -5.06 -0.53 -2.49
C THR A 64 -5.39 0.74 -3.26
N ASN A 65 -5.74 0.55 -4.53
CA ASN A 65 -6.32 1.58 -5.37
C ASN A 65 -7.72 1.18 -5.83
N GLN A 66 -8.68 2.04 -5.52
CA GLN A 66 -10.10 1.88 -5.80
C GLN A 66 -10.54 2.96 -6.81
N PRO A 67 -10.72 2.62 -8.10
CA PRO A 67 -11.13 3.57 -9.12
C PRO A 67 -12.52 4.16 -8.86
N ILE A 68 -12.67 5.46 -9.12
CA ILE A 68 -13.93 6.19 -9.15
C ILE A 68 -14.41 6.32 -10.61
N THR A 69 -13.50 6.65 -11.53
CA THR A 69 -13.80 6.84 -12.96
C THR A 69 -12.68 6.28 -13.86
N GLY A 70 -13.03 5.95 -15.11
CA GLY A 70 -12.08 5.56 -16.15
C GLY A 70 -11.22 4.35 -15.81
N ASN A 71 -11.84 3.25 -15.36
CA ASN A 71 -11.14 2.14 -14.71
C ASN A 71 -10.91 0.91 -15.58
N ILE A 72 -9.83 0.19 -15.27
CA ILE A 72 -9.65 -1.22 -15.64
C ILE A 72 -10.16 -2.08 -14.47
N ASP A 73 -9.37 -2.21 -13.39
CA ASP A 73 -9.68 -3.08 -12.23
C ASP A 73 -9.34 -2.41 -10.89
N ASN A 74 -9.83 -2.98 -9.79
CA ASN A 74 -9.33 -2.64 -8.45
C ASN A 74 -7.98 -3.31 -8.22
N GLU A 75 -7.14 -2.71 -7.40
CA GLU A 75 -5.80 -3.24 -7.09
C GLU A 75 -5.62 -3.35 -5.59
N PHE A 76 -5.07 -4.49 -5.15
CA PHE A 76 -4.61 -4.73 -3.80
C PHE A 76 -3.18 -5.25 -3.85
N ASP A 77 -2.30 -4.55 -3.17
CA ASP A 77 -0.89 -4.89 -3.09
C ASP A 77 -0.59 -5.29 -1.67
N PHE A 78 -0.08 -6.51 -1.48
CA PHE A 78 0.37 -7.00 -0.19
C PHE A 78 1.88 -7.09 -0.24
N TYR A 79 2.56 -6.42 0.68
CA TYR A 79 4.01 -6.41 0.72
C TYR A 79 4.55 -6.68 2.11
N GLY A 80 5.80 -7.11 2.15
CA GLY A 80 6.54 -7.26 3.37
C GLY A 80 8.00 -7.55 3.09
N GLY A 81 8.83 -7.30 4.07
CA GLY A 81 10.27 -7.43 3.93
C GLY A 81 11.00 -7.24 5.25
N MET A 82 12.32 -7.25 5.14
CA MET A 82 13.23 -6.98 6.25
C MET A 82 14.37 -6.09 5.77
N GLY A 83 14.61 -5.00 6.50
CA GLY A 83 15.74 -4.10 6.34
C GLY A 83 16.71 -4.24 7.51
N PHE A 84 18.01 -4.38 7.24
CA PHE A 84 19.03 -4.57 8.28
C PHE A 84 20.33 -3.84 7.93
N ASP A 85 21.01 -3.33 8.95
CA ASP A 85 22.32 -2.69 8.83
C ASP A 85 23.42 -3.74 8.70
N VAL A 86 24.21 -3.66 7.63
CA VAL A 86 25.33 -4.58 7.38
C VAL A 86 26.69 -3.97 7.71
N ALA A 87 26.79 -2.64 7.71
CA ALA A 87 27.95 -1.89 8.15
C ALA A 87 27.54 -0.45 8.50
N GLU A 88 28.46 0.33 9.08
CA GLU A 88 28.22 1.75 9.34
C GLU A 88 27.91 2.50 8.03
N GLY A 89 26.68 3.03 7.94
CA GLY A 89 26.20 3.73 6.76
C GLY A 89 25.82 2.84 5.58
N ILE A 90 25.71 1.52 5.77
CA ILE A 90 25.25 0.58 4.75
C ILE A 90 24.11 -0.27 5.33
N SER A 91 22.93 -0.12 4.74
CA SER A 91 21.75 -0.93 5.03
C SER A 91 21.44 -1.81 3.83
N MET A 92 20.75 -2.92 4.05
CA MET A 92 20.21 -3.77 2.99
C MET A 92 18.74 -4.04 3.28
N ASP A 93 17.97 -4.27 2.23
CA ASP A 93 16.54 -4.58 2.33
C ASP A 93 16.19 -5.71 1.38
N VAL A 94 15.37 -6.65 1.85
CA VAL A 94 14.85 -7.75 1.03
C VAL A 94 13.36 -7.91 1.30
N GLY A 95 12.59 -8.16 0.25
CA GLY A 95 11.15 -8.27 0.41
C GLY A 95 10.45 -8.75 -0.84
N GLY A 96 9.13 -8.65 -0.80
CA GLY A 96 8.31 -8.94 -1.95
C GLY A 96 6.93 -8.31 -1.88
N THR A 97 6.27 -8.31 -3.02
CA THR A 97 4.94 -7.73 -3.22
C THR A 97 4.08 -8.67 -4.05
N LEU A 98 2.87 -8.94 -3.58
CA LEU A 98 1.80 -9.59 -4.33
C LEU A 98 0.84 -8.51 -4.84
N TYR A 99 0.83 -8.30 -6.15
CA TYR A 99 -0.16 -7.49 -6.86
C TYR A 99 -1.38 -8.35 -7.17
N TYR A 100 -2.53 -8.00 -6.60
CA TYR A 100 -3.78 -8.74 -6.70
C TYR A 100 -4.90 -7.89 -7.29
N TYR A 101 -5.49 -8.37 -8.38
CA TYR A 101 -6.57 -7.70 -9.10
C TYR A 101 -7.82 -8.60 -9.04
N PRO A 102 -8.78 -8.36 -8.12
CA PRO A 102 -9.89 -9.28 -7.85
C PRO A 102 -10.87 -9.46 -9.00
N GLU A 103 -10.99 -8.48 -9.90
CA GLU A 103 -11.84 -8.54 -11.08
C GLU A 103 -11.18 -9.29 -12.24
N SER A 104 -9.86 -9.36 -12.23
CA SER A 104 -9.10 -10.05 -13.25
C SER A 104 -9.20 -11.57 -13.06
N GLY A 105 -9.20 -12.30 -14.18
CA GLY A 105 -9.39 -13.76 -14.18
C GLY A 105 -8.32 -14.51 -13.37
N PRO A 106 -8.51 -15.82 -13.08
CA PRO A 106 -7.54 -16.61 -12.33
C PRO A 106 -6.13 -16.54 -12.94
N GLY A 107 -5.11 -16.35 -12.11
CA GLY A 107 -3.69 -16.32 -12.54
C GLY A 107 -3.17 -14.97 -13.03
N THR A 108 -3.90 -13.89 -12.78
CA THR A 108 -3.51 -12.51 -13.14
C THR A 108 -2.71 -11.80 -12.05
N SER A 109 -2.70 -12.34 -10.83
CA SER A 109 -1.87 -11.84 -9.74
C SER A 109 -0.39 -12.07 -10.03
N THR A 110 0.45 -11.09 -9.67
CA THR A 110 1.90 -11.18 -9.84
C THR A 110 2.58 -11.09 -8.49
N PHE A 111 3.47 -12.02 -8.18
CA PHE A 111 4.36 -11.93 -7.02
C PHE A 111 5.76 -11.53 -7.47
N GLU A 112 6.29 -10.46 -6.88
CA GLU A 112 7.61 -9.92 -7.19
C GLU A 112 8.48 -9.93 -5.95
N LEU A 113 9.72 -10.38 -6.09
CA LEU A 113 10.76 -10.30 -5.05
C LEU A 113 11.70 -9.15 -5.38
N TYR A 114 12.22 -8.48 -4.36
CA TYR A 114 13.24 -7.45 -4.50
C TYR A 114 14.32 -7.55 -3.43
N ALA A 115 15.45 -6.91 -3.73
CA ALA A 115 16.52 -6.63 -2.80
C ALA A 115 17.12 -5.24 -3.11
N GLY A 116 17.44 -4.47 -2.07
CA GLY A 116 17.98 -3.11 -2.15
C GLY A 116 19.13 -2.88 -1.16
N PHE A 117 19.82 -1.75 -1.33
CA PHE A 117 20.91 -1.25 -0.48
C PHE A 117 20.77 0.27 -0.27
#